data_AF-A0A2V9DIV7-F1
#
_entry.id   AF-A0A2V9DIV7-F1
#
_cell.length_a   1.000
_cell.length_b   1.000
_cell.length_c   1.000
_cell.angle_alpha   90.00
_cell.angle_beta   90.00
_cell.angle_gamma   90.00
#
_symmetry.space_group_name_H-M   'P 1'
#
loop_
_entity.id
_entity.type
_entity.pdbx_description
1 polymer ?
#
loop_
_entity_poly.entity_id
_entity_poly.type
_entity_poly.pdbx_seq_one_letter_code
_entity_poly.pdbx_strand_id
1 'polypeptide(L)'
;MLNIAQLAQVKARDPYVYESLRQIVTAINAIGRATGVDPSGSILQPDRIGGISALAANGIFDIAITDNSAVHRGIYYFAESDVSPSFTAPRVYFMGSSRNLRVALGNLTLYWRGYSQYIGSAPSAPVTFGSPPTAVAGGGSAGPTLQPSSGSGTAAGQQGGSGFGTALTLETNATTV
;
A
#
# COMPACT_ATOMS: atom_id res chain seq x y z
N MET A 1 -13.41 -9.46 -10.05
CA MET A 1 -14.72 -8.79 -9.87
C MET A 1 -15.86 -9.81 -9.86
N LEU A 2 -16.92 -9.57 -9.09
CA LEU A 2 -18.06 -10.50 -8.98
C LEU A 2 -18.80 -10.62 -10.32
N ASN A 3 -19.01 -11.87 -10.75
CA ASN A 3 -19.80 -12.21 -11.93
C ASN A 3 -20.70 -13.42 -11.62
N ILE A 4 -21.95 -13.39 -12.07
CA ILE A 4 -22.90 -14.50 -11.95
C ILE A 4 -23.10 -15.08 -13.35
N ALA A 5 -22.50 -16.25 -13.61
CA ALA A 5 -22.49 -16.89 -14.93
C ALA A 5 -23.90 -17.15 -15.50
N GLN A 6 -24.88 -17.38 -14.62
CA GLN A 6 -26.26 -17.74 -15.00
C GLN A 6 -27.14 -16.52 -15.34
N LEU A 7 -26.65 -15.28 -15.25
CA LEU A 7 -27.47 -14.09 -15.49
C LEU A 7 -28.15 -14.10 -16.86
N ALA A 8 -27.47 -14.60 -17.91
CA ALA A 8 -28.06 -14.71 -19.25
C ALA A 8 -29.27 -15.65 -19.28
N GLN A 9 -29.19 -16.79 -18.57
CA GLN A 9 -30.29 -17.75 -18.46
C GLN A 9 -31.43 -17.22 -17.59
N VAL A 10 -31.12 -16.49 -16.51
CA VAL A 10 -32.14 -15.85 -15.65
C VAL A 10 -32.90 -14.79 -16.42
N LYS A 11 -32.23 -13.98 -17.25
CA LYS A 11 -32.87 -12.96 -18.11
C LYS A 11 -33.97 -13.55 -19.00
N ALA A 12 -33.74 -14.75 -19.53
CA ALA A 12 -34.69 -15.43 -20.41
C ALA A 12 -35.88 -16.04 -19.65
N ARG A 13 -35.73 -16.34 -18.35
CA ARG A 13 -36.78 -16.98 -17.52
C ARG A 13 -37.59 -15.98 -16.71
N ASP A 14 -36.92 -15.01 -16.09
CA ASP A 14 -37.53 -13.99 -15.24
C ASP A 14 -36.75 -12.67 -15.37
N PRO A 15 -37.25 -11.71 -16.17
CA PRO A 15 -36.60 -10.42 -16.37
C PRO A 15 -36.47 -9.59 -15.08
N TYR A 16 -37.41 -9.69 -14.13
CA TYR A 16 -37.38 -8.89 -12.90
C TYR A 16 -36.33 -9.40 -11.92
N VAL A 17 -36.19 -10.72 -11.81
CA VAL A 17 -35.10 -11.33 -11.02
C VAL A 17 -33.75 -11.04 -11.65
N TYR A 18 -33.64 -11.07 -12.99
CA TYR A 18 -32.42 -10.68 -13.68
C TYR A 18 -32.00 -9.24 -13.36
N GLU A 19 -32.90 -8.27 -13.47
CA GLU A 19 -32.58 -6.86 -13.18
C GLU A 19 -32.17 -6.67 -11.72
N SER A 20 -32.88 -7.33 -10.79
CA SER A 20 -32.55 -7.28 -9.36
C SER A 20 -31.14 -7.83 -9.07
N LEU A 21 -30.79 -9.01 -9.61
CA LEU A 21 -29.47 -9.60 -9.46
C LEU A 21 -28.37 -8.76 -10.12
N ARG A 22 -28.65 -8.19 -11.30
CA ARG A 22 -27.73 -7.30 -12.00
C ARG A 22 -27.44 -6.04 -11.18
N GLN A 23 -28.44 -5.44 -10.54
CA GLN A 23 -28.26 -4.28 -9.66
C GLN A 23 -27.40 -4.63 -8.44
N ILE A 24 -27.64 -5.79 -7.81
CA ILE A 24 -26.84 -6.26 -6.67
C ILE A 24 -25.37 -6.47 -7.08
N VAL A 25 -25.11 -7.17 -8.20
CA VAL A 25 -23.75 -7.38 -8.72
C VAL A 25 -23.07 -6.05 -9.02
N THR A 26 -23.79 -5.11 -9.63
CA THR A 26 -23.27 -3.77 -9.94
C THR A 26 -22.90 -3.01 -8.67
N ALA A 27 -23.75 -3.04 -7.64
CA ALA A 27 -23.51 -2.38 -6.36
C ALA A 27 -22.32 -2.98 -5.61
N ILE A 28 -22.22 -4.32 -5.53
CA ILE A 28 -21.10 -5.01 -4.87
C ILE A 28 -19.78 -4.68 -5.60
N ASN A 29 -19.78 -4.72 -6.93
CA ASN A 29 -18.60 -4.35 -7.71
C ASN A 29 -18.24 -2.85 -7.57
N ALA A 30 -19.23 -1.97 -7.39
CA ALA A 30 -18.98 -0.56 -7.12
C ALA A 30 -18.36 -0.34 -5.73
N ILE A 31 -18.82 -1.07 -4.72
CA ILE A 31 -18.20 -1.07 -3.38
C ILE A 31 -16.76 -1.55 -3.48
N GLY A 32 -16.51 -2.67 -4.17
CA GLY A 32 -15.14 -3.17 -4.40
C GLY A 32 -14.21 -2.12 -5.00
N ARG A 33 -14.66 -1.41 -6.05
CA ARG A 33 -13.92 -0.29 -6.66
C ARG A 33 -13.70 0.88 -5.71
N ALA A 34 -14.69 1.20 -4.89
CA ALA A 34 -14.60 2.31 -3.96
C ALA A 34 -13.61 2.02 -2.81
N THR A 35 -13.53 0.77 -2.35
CA THR A 35 -12.73 0.38 -1.19
C THR A 35 -11.40 -0.30 -1.53
N GLY A 36 -11.10 -0.51 -2.82
CA GLY A 36 -9.84 -1.14 -3.24
C GLY A 36 -9.81 -2.65 -2.98
N VAL A 37 -10.98 -3.32 -2.98
CA VAL A 37 -11.07 -4.77 -2.76
C VAL A 37 -11.73 -5.49 -3.93
N ASP A 38 -11.33 -6.73 -4.20
CA ASP A 38 -12.02 -7.57 -5.17
C ASP A 38 -13.05 -8.47 -4.46
N PRO A 39 -14.37 -8.27 -4.68
CA PRO A 39 -15.41 -9.07 -4.05
C PRO A 39 -15.49 -10.52 -4.55
N SER A 40 -14.76 -10.87 -5.60
CA SER A 40 -14.73 -12.23 -6.16
C SER A 40 -13.57 -13.10 -5.67
N GLY A 41 -12.62 -12.55 -4.91
CA GLY A 41 -11.46 -13.32 -4.43
C GLY A 41 -10.17 -12.51 -4.34
N SER A 42 -9.05 -13.22 -4.17
CA SER A 42 -7.74 -12.65 -3.79
C SER A 42 -7.26 -11.53 -4.72
N ILE A 43 -6.88 -10.41 -4.11
CA ILE A 43 -6.25 -9.28 -4.79
C ILE A 43 -4.76 -9.60 -4.94
N LEU A 44 -4.19 -9.28 -6.10
CA LEU A 44 -2.74 -9.39 -6.28
C LEU A 44 -2.01 -8.50 -5.27
N GLN A 45 -0.84 -8.94 -4.82
CA GLN A 45 0.02 -8.07 -4.05
C GLN A 45 0.46 -6.90 -4.93
N PRO A 46 0.67 -5.69 -4.35
CA PRO A 46 1.23 -4.59 -5.12
C PRO A 46 2.60 -4.93 -5.68
N ASP A 47 2.99 -4.19 -6.71
CA ASP A 47 4.37 -4.17 -7.17
C ASP A 47 5.33 -3.75 -6.06
N ARG A 48 6.58 -4.17 -6.21
CA ARG A 48 7.67 -3.78 -5.29
C ARG A 48 7.88 -2.27 -5.35
N ILE A 49 7.96 -1.63 -4.17
CA ILE A 49 8.29 -0.21 -4.07
C ILE A 49 9.66 0.09 -4.70
N GLY A 50 9.85 1.31 -5.19
CA GLY A 50 11.11 1.75 -5.81
C GLY A 50 12.27 1.87 -4.83
N GLY A 51 11.99 2.23 -3.57
CA GLY A 51 13.02 2.35 -2.54
C GLY A 51 12.51 2.88 -1.20
N ILE A 52 13.39 2.87 -0.21
CA ILE A 52 13.21 3.50 1.09
C ILE A 52 14.44 4.35 1.39
N SER A 53 14.23 5.51 2.00
CA SER A 53 15.29 6.37 2.54
C SER A 53 15.03 6.67 4.01
N ALA A 54 16.08 6.60 4.81
CA ALA A 54 16.01 6.78 6.24
C ALA A 54 17.06 7.80 6.70
N LEU A 55 16.61 8.87 7.34
CA LEU A 55 17.44 9.83 8.04
C LEU A 55 17.12 9.76 9.53
N ALA A 56 18.12 9.94 10.38
CA ALA A 56 17.88 10.03 11.80
C ALA A 56 18.83 11.02 12.47
N ALA A 57 18.32 11.73 13.47
CA ALA A 57 19.11 12.53 14.38
C ALA A 57 18.31 12.87 15.65
N ASN A 58 18.99 13.02 16.78
CA ASN A 58 18.41 13.38 18.09
C ASN A 58 17.17 12.55 18.47
N GLY A 59 17.27 11.23 18.28
CA GLY A 59 16.24 10.25 18.59
C GLY A 59 15.04 10.24 17.62
N ILE A 60 15.06 11.06 16.58
CA ILE A 60 14.01 11.16 15.57
C ILE A 60 14.47 10.47 14.30
N PHE A 61 13.62 9.60 13.78
CA PHE A 61 13.77 8.95 12.48
C PHE A 61 12.75 9.53 11.51
N ASP A 62 13.21 9.91 10.34
CA ASP A 62 12.40 10.40 9.23
C ASP A 62 12.58 9.42 8.07
N ILE A 63 11.49 8.76 7.68
CA ILE A 63 11.46 7.67 6.72
C ILE A 63 10.62 8.10 5.52
N ALA A 64 11.11 7.83 4.32
CA ALA A 64 10.38 8.06 3.08
C ALA A 64 10.43 6.82 2.19
N ILE A 65 9.29 6.50 1.57
CA ILE A 65 9.15 5.42 0.59
C ILE A 65 8.97 6.04 -0.79
N THR A 66 9.81 5.66 -1.73
CA THR A 66 9.60 5.96 -3.15
C THR A 66 8.86 4.79 -3.77
N ASP A 67 7.68 5.05 -4.32
CA ASP A 67 6.92 4.08 -5.10
C ASP A 67 6.69 4.63 -6.51
N ASN A 68 7.22 3.93 -7.51
CA ASN A 68 7.14 4.30 -8.92
C ASN A 68 6.17 3.40 -9.69
N SER A 69 5.54 2.45 -9.02
CA SER A 69 4.60 1.51 -9.64
C SER A 69 3.28 2.20 -9.99
N ALA A 70 2.44 1.51 -10.77
CA ALA A 70 1.06 1.94 -10.97
C ALA A 70 0.30 1.79 -9.65
N VAL A 71 0.10 2.90 -8.94
CA VAL A 71 -0.53 2.87 -7.62
C VAL A 71 -2.05 2.91 -7.74
N HIS A 72 -2.72 1.95 -7.12
CA HIS A 72 -4.17 1.83 -7.04
C HIS A 72 -4.76 2.28 -5.70
N ARG A 73 -6.09 2.51 -5.66
CA ARG A 73 -6.81 2.84 -4.42
C ARG A 73 -6.66 1.75 -3.38
N GLY A 74 -6.66 2.17 -2.11
CA GLY A 74 -6.56 1.25 -0.98
C GLY A 74 -5.16 0.68 -0.77
N ILE A 75 -4.13 1.23 -1.42
CA ILE A 75 -2.75 0.92 -1.09
C ILE A 75 -2.41 1.46 0.31
N TYR A 76 -1.70 0.64 1.08
CA TYR A 76 -1.08 1.03 2.32
C TYR A 76 0.41 0.78 2.29
N TYR A 77 1.15 1.64 2.98
CA TYR A 77 2.59 1.57 3.13
C TYR A 77 2.95 1.23 4.57
N PHE A 78 4.02 0.46 4.69
CA PHE A 78 4.55 -0.02 5.95
C PHE A 78 6.05 0.21 5.95
N ALA A 79 6.56 0.78 7.03
CA ALA A 79 7.98 0.78 7.34
C ALA A 79 8.23 -0.24 8.45
N GLU A 80 9.40 -0.86 8.42
CA GLU A 80 9.84 -1.78 9.45
C GLU A 80 11.26 -1.44 9.90
N SER A 81 11.51 -1.55 11.20
CA SER A 81 12.84 -1.38 11.78
C SER A 81 13.28 -2.60 12.59
N ASP A 82 14.58 -2.86 12.62
CA ASP A 82 15.19 -3.89 13.45
C ASP A 82 16.60 -3.44 13.89
N VAL A 83 17.12 -4.02 14.97
CA VAL A 83 18.52 -3.87 15.40
C VAL A 83 19.46 -4.79 14.61
N SER A 84 18.93 -5.77 13.87
CA SER A 84 19.67 -6.68 13.00
C SER A 84 19.41 -6.41 11.51
N PRO A 85 20.44 -6.45 10.63
CA PRO A 85 20.25 -6.31 9.18
C PRO A 85 19.45 -7.46 8.55
N SER A 86 19.26 -8.57 9.26
CA SER A 86 18.46 -9.72 8.80
C SER A 86 16.97 -9.61 9.13
N PHE A 87 16.53 -8.57 9.84
CA PHE A 87 15.13 -8.35 10.22
C PHE A 87 14.48 -9.59 10.85
N THR A 88 15.12 -10.19 11.88
CA THR A 88 14.59 -11.38 12.56
C THR A 88 13.40 -11.10 13.47
N ALA A 89 13.29 -9.87 13.99
CA ALA A 89 12.21 -9.45 14.89
C ALA A 89 11.83 -7.98 14.61
N PRO A 90 11.34 -7.67 13.39
CA PRO A 90 11.10 -6.30 12.98
C PRO A 90 9.92 -5.67 13.73
N ARG A 91 10.06 -4.39 14.06
CA ARG A 91 8.95 -3.53 14.51
C ARG A 91 8.28 -2.93 13.30
N VAL A 92 6.96 -3.03 13.23
CA VAL A 92 6.15 -2.56 12.09
C VAL A 92 5.52 -1.20 12.39
N TYR A 93 5.59 -0.29 11.44
CA TYR A 93 5.00 1.04 11.48
C TYR A 93 4.02 1.20 10.31
N PHE A 94 2.74 1.32 10.64
CA PHE A 94 1.71 1.60 9.64
C PHE A 94 1.77 3.07 9.23
N MET A 95 2.03 3.32 7.94
CA MET A 95 2.11 4.68 7.38
C MET A 95 0.77 5.11 6.76
N GLY A 96 -0.23 4.21 6.75
CA GLY A 96 -1.45 4.43 6.00
C GLY A 96 -1.14 4.58 4.52
N SER A 97 -1.82 5.49 3.85
CA SER A 97 -1.55 5.79 2.45
C SER A 97 -0.42 6.82 2.26
N SER A 98 0.18 7.33 3.35
CA SER A 98 1.33 8.24 3.29
C SER A 98 2.59 7.46 2.92
N ARG A 99 3.47 8.11 2.16
CA ARG A 99 4.82 7.60 1.86
C ARG A 99 5.91 8.21 2.74
N ASN A 100 5.55 9.01 3.74
CA ASN A 100 6.47 9.58 4.72
C ASN A 100 6.01 9.25 6.15
N LEU A 101 6.98 8.96 7.03
CA LEU A 101 6.79 8.69 8.46
C LEU A 101 7.89 9.39 9.25
N ARG A 102 7.49 10.13 10.28
CA ARG A 102 8.42 10.69 11.27
C ARG A 102 8.09 10.17 12.65
N VAL A 103 9.07 9.56 13.32
CA VAL A 103 8.86 8.85 14.59
C VAL A 103 10.03 9.09 15.54
N ALA A 104 9.73 9.31 16.82
CA ALA A 104 10.73 9.41 17.88
C ALA A 104 10.95 8.03 18.51
N LEU A 105 12.16 7.48 18.37
CA LEU A 105 12.55 6.16 18.89
C LEU A 105 13.73 6.22 19.86
N GLY A 106 14.28 7.42 20.08
CA GLY A 106 15.44 7.62 20.94
C GLY A 106 16.75 7.23 20.26
N ASN A 107 17.83 7.20 21.05
CA ASN A 107 19.19 6.99 20.55
C ASN A 107 19.46 5.51 20.26
N LEU A 108 18.87 5.02 19.17
CA LEU A 108 19.04 3.65 18.68
C LEU A 108 19.79 3.64 17.34
N THR A 109 20.43 2.52 17.03
CA THR A 109 20.93 2.24 15.67
C THR A 109 20.05 1.16 15.07
N LEU A 110 19.37 1.46 13.97
CA LEU A 110 18.34 0.61 13.38
C LEU A 110 18.56 0.42 11.88
N TYR A 111 18.19 -0.74 11.39
CA TYR A 111 18.04 -1.04 9.97
C TYR A 111 16.59 -0.84 9.57
N TRP A 112 16.35 -0.39 8.34
CA TRP A 112 15.00 -0.07 7.86
C TRP A 112 14.68 -0.81 6.57
N ARG A 113 13.44 -1.26 6.44
CA ARG A 113 12.86 -1.73 5.17
C ARG A 113 11.43 -1.22 5.03
N GLY A 114 10.92 -1.21 3.80
CA GLY A 114 9.55 -0.81 3.51
C GLY A 114 8.89 -1.74 2.53
N TYR A 115 7.56 -1.77 2.55
CA TYR A 115 6.74 -2.47 1.58
C TYR A 115 5.36 -1.82 1.47
N SER A 116 4.59 -2.27 0.49
CA SER A 116 3.22 -1.85 0.23
C SER A 116 2.27 -3.05 0.27
N GLN A 117 0.99 -2.81 0.58
CA GLN A 117 -0.02 -3.86 0.63
C GLN A 117 -1.42 -3.29 0.36
N TYR A 118 -2.26 -4.02 -0.37
CA TYR A 118 -3.71 -3.78 -0.43
C TYR A 118 -4.45 -4.58 0.64
N ILE A 119 -5.59 -4.08 1.13
CA ILE A 119 -6.45 -4.82 2.07
C ILE A 119 -6.85 -6.16 1.44
N GLY A 120 -6.41 -7.28 2.03
CA GLY A 120 -6.75 -8.62 1.55
C GLY A 120 -5.79 -9.20 0.50
N SER A 121 -4.70 -8.51 0.18
CA SER A 121 -3.57 -9.03 -0.61
C SER A 121 -2.40 -9.49 0.27
N ALA A 122 -1.45 -10.22 -0.29
CA ALA A 122 -0.12 -10.39 0.31
C ALA A 122 0.68 -9.07 0.22
N PRO A 123 1.68 -8.82 1.10
CA PRO A 123 2.54 -7.65 0.98
C PRO A 123 3.47 -7.76 -0.23
N SER A 124 3.84 -6.61 -0.81
CA SER A 124 4.91 -6.56 -1.80
C SER A 124 6.26 -6.96 -1.17
N ALA A 125 7.22 -7.37 -2.01
CA ALA A 125 8.54 -7.78 -1.52
C ALA A 125 9.24 -6.62 -0.80
N PRO A 126 9.69 -6.78 0.46
CA PRO A 126 10.31 -5.69 1.20
C PRO A 126 11.58 -5.14 0.54
N VAL A 127 11.78 -3.83 0.67
CA VAL A 127 12.96 -3.12 0.17
C VAL A 127 13.71 -2.52 1.33
N THR A 128 14.98 -2.89 1.48
CA THR A 128 15.85 -2.42 2.55
C THR A 128 16.48 -1.07 2.20
N PHE A 129 16.72 -0.23 3.21
CA PHE A 129 17.61 0.92 3.05
C PHE A 129 19.04 0.42 2.92
N GLY A 130 19.66 0.64 1.76
CA GLY A 130 20.97 0.08 1.42
C GLY A 130 20.91 -1.36 0.91
N SER A 131 21.94 -1.75 0.18
CA SER A 131 22.20 -3.14 -0.24
C SER A 131 23.70 -3.41 -0.14
N PRO A 132 24.18 -4.14 0.90
CA PRO A 132 23.41 -4.74 2.02
C PRO A 132 22.73 -3.68 2.92
N PRO A 133 21.80 -4.07 3.83
CA PRO A 133 21.09 -3.12 4.69
C PRO A 133 22.04 -2.22 5.48
N THR A 134 21.78 -0.92 5.44
CA THR A 134 22.60 0.12 6.08
C THR A 134 22.00 0.49 7.43
N ALA A 135 22.85 0.51 8.46
CA ALA A 135 22.47 0.96 9.79
C ALA A 135 22.27 2.49 9.84
N VAL A 136 21.21 2.93 10.52
CA VAL A 136 20.86 4.34 10.68
C VAL A 136 20.90 4.69 12.17
N ALA A 137 21.82 5.58 12.55
CA ALA A 137 22.02 5.99 13.93
C ALA A 137 21.15 7.21 14.29
N GLY A 138 20.28 7.06 15.30
CA GLY A 138 19.43 8.14 15.83
C GLY A 138 20.13 9.08 16.80
N GLY A 139 21.45 9.14 16.86
CA GLY A 139 22.20 10.04 17.75
C GLY A 139 22.18 11.51 17.31
N GLY A 140 22.86 12.40 18.03
CA GLY A 140 23.03 13.82 17.66
C GLY A 140 22.22 14.81 18.52
N SER A 141 22.33 16.11 18.20
CA SER A 141 21.83 17.23 19.02
C SER A 141 20.62 17.98 18.43
N ALA A 142 20.34 17.80 17.14
CA ALA A 142 19.16 18.35 16.46
C ALA A 142 18.47 17.24 15.63
N GLY A 143 17.16 17.37 15.40
CA GLY A 143 16.42 16.40 14.58
C GLY A 143 16.84 16.43 13.10
N PRO A 144 16.60 15.36 12.33
CA PRO A 144 17.01 15.33 10.93
C PRO A 144 16.18 16.33 10.13
N THR A 145 16.81 16.90 9.09
CA THR A 145 16.10 17.66 8.04
C THR A 145 14.96 16.80 7.50
N LEU A 146 13.78 17.41 7.33
CA LEU A 146 12.64 16.72 6.73
C LEU A 146 13.00 16.30 5.30
N GLN A 147 12.82 15.01 5.02
CA GLN A 147 12.89 14.50 3.67
C GLN A 147 11.75 15.09 2.82
N PRO A 148 11.95 15.25 1.50
CA PRO A 148 10.86 15.65 0.61
C PRO A 148 9.66 14.71 0.73
N SER A 149 8.46 15.27 0.57
CA SER A 149 7.24 14.47 0.48
C SER A 149 7.38 13.49 -0.67
N SER A 150 7.11 12.22 -0.42
CA SER A 150 6.97 11.20 -1.46
C SER A 150 5.51 10.99 -1.85
N GLY A 151 4.60 11.83 -1.36
CA GLY A 151 3.18 11.81 -1.68
C GLY A 151 2.36 10.85 -0.84
N SER A 152 1.13 10.58 -1.31
CA SER A 152 0.20 9.66 -0.65
C SER A 152 -0.70 8.97 -1.68
N GLY A 153 -1.30 7.84 -1.30
CA GLY A 153 -2.27 7.10 -2.13
C GLY A 153 -1.79 6.95 -3.56
N THR A 154 -2.66 7.29 -4.51
CA THR A 154 -2.42 7.21 -5.96
C THR A 154 -1.67 8.41 -6.57
N ALA A 155 -0.98 9.24 -5.77
CA ALA A 155 -0.19 10.35 -6.30
C ALA A 155 0.98 9.84 -7.17
N ALA A 156 1.25 10.50 -8.30
CA ALA A 156 2.38 10.14 -9.18
C ALA A 156 3.76 10.63 -8.68
N GLY A 157 3.83 11.24 -7.49
CA GLY A 157 5.02 11.87 -6.94
C GLY A 157 4.71 12.59 -5.63
N GLN A 158 5.26 13.78 -5.43
CA GLN A 158 5.18 14.51 -4.15
C GLN A 158 3.80 15.13 -3.83
N GLN A 159 2.78 14.88 -4.65
CA GLN A 159 1.48 15.54 -4.50
C GLN A 159 0.80 15.13 -3.19
N GLY A 160 0.38 16.14 -2.43
CA GLY A 160 -0.50 15.96 -1.27
C GLY A 160 -1.94 15.66 -1.68
N GLY A 161 -2.80 15.42 -0.68
CA GLY A 161 -4.26 15.34 -0.87
C GLY A 161 -4.77 14.09 -1.60
N SER A 162 -3.90 13.13 -1.90
CA SER A 162 -4.31 11.90 -2.59
C SER A 162 -4.88 10.85 -1.64
N GLY A 163 -4.61 10.92 -0.33
CA GLY A 163 -5.34 10.15 0.71
C GLY A 163 -5.43 8.67 0.36
N PHE A 164 -6.63 8.08 0.40
CA PHE A 164 -6.87 6.68 0.03
C PHE A 164 -6.80 6.37 -1.48
N GLY A 165 -6.49 7.38 -2.30
CA GLY A 165 -6.40 7.31 -3.75
C GLY A 165 -7.52 8.08 -4.45
N THR A 166 -7.16 8.80 -5.51
CA THR A 166 -8.09 9.52 -6.39
C THR A 166 -8.31 8.78 -7.71
N ALA A 167 -7.35 7.96 -8.16
CA ALA A 167 -7.49 7.12 -9.36
C ALA A 167 -8.37 5.89 -9.08
N LEU A 168 -9.37 5.62 -9.92
CA LEU A 168 -10.42 4.59 -9.66
C LEU A 168 -10.08 3.19 -10.18
N THR A 169 -8.89 2.99 -10.75
CA THR A 169 -8.50 1.71 -11.36
C THR A 169 -8.24 0.68 -10.25
N LEU A 170 -8.89 -0.48 -10.34
CA LEU A 170 -8.54 -1.66 -9.54
C LEU A 170 -7.64 -2.57 -10.38
N GLU A 171 -6.69 -3.25 -9.74
CA GLU A 171 -6.08 -4.44 -10.34
C GLU A 171 -7.15 -5.53 -10.41
N THR A 172 -7.81 -5.65 -11.57
CA THR A 172 -8.61 -6.83 -11.84
C THR A 172 -7.66 -7.97 -12.14
N ASN A 173 -7.78 -9.09 -11.44
CA ASN A 173 -7.25 -10.37 -11.94
C ASN A 173 -7.75 -10.53 -13.37
N ALA A 174 -6.84 -10.40 -14.33
CA ALA A 174 -7.13 -10.69 -15.72
C ALA A 174 -7.28 -12.20 -15.83
N THR A 175 -8.47 -12.72 -15.54
CA THR A 175 -8.87 -14.01 -16.10
C THR A 175 -9.18 -13.76 -17.56
N THR A 176 -8.17 -13.99 -18.38
CA THR A 176 -8.33 -14.30 -19.79
C THR A 176 -9.25 -15.52 -19.92
N VAL A 177 -10.11 -15.47 -20.95
CA VAL A 177 -11.06 -16.48 -21.48
C VAL A 177 -12.47 -16.43 -20.89
#